data_AF-A0A927F1W4-F1
#
_entry.id   AF-A0A927F1W4-F1
#
_cell.length_a   1.000
_cell.length_b   1.000
_cell.length_c   1.000
_cell.angle_alpha   90.00
_cell.angle_beta   90.00
_cell.angle_gamma   90.00
#
_symmetry.space_group_name_H-M   'P 1'
#
loop_
_entity.id
_entity.type
_entity.pdbx_description
1 polymer ?
#
loop_
_entity_poly.entity_id
_entity_poly.type
_entity_poly.pdbx_seq_one_letter_code
_entity_poly.pdbx_strand_id
1 'polypeptide(L)'
;MATDYDTPRKTDDDLNEDSIEELKARRNDKSASNVDVDEFEQAEGLELPGADLSNEELAVRVMPKQQDEFTCMSCFLVHHRSQLAAEKNGHPICRDCAA
;
A
#
# COMPACT_ATOMS: atom_id res chain seq x y z
N MET A 1 23.01 28.42 -3.43
CA MET A 1 22.55 29.81 -3.19
C MET A 1 21.37 29.71 -2.25
N ALA A 2 21.50 30.22 -1.03
CA ALA A 2 20.43 30.16 -0.03
C ALA A 2 19.37 31.18 -0.43
N THR A 3 18.19 30.70 -0.80
CA THR A 3 17.00 31.53 -1.00
C THR A 3 16.61 32.13 0.35
N ASP A 4 16.76 33.44 0.46
CA ASP A 4 16.44 34.24 1.64
C ASP A 4 14.91 34.37 1.75
N TYR A 5 14.34 33.74 2.79
CA TYR A 5 12.90 33.64 3.05
C TYR A 5 12.42 34.74 4.02
N ASP A 6 13.08 35.90 4.05
CA ASP A 6 12.70 37.05 4.89
C ASP A 6 11.85 38.10 4.15
N THR A 7 11.09 37.69 3.13
CA THR A 7 10.01 38.53 2.58
C THR A 7 8.79 38.45 3.49
N PRO A 8 8.28 39.58 4.01
CA PRO A 8 7.06 39.61 4.82
C PRO A 8 5.96 38.84 4.11
N ARG A 9 5.43 37.79 4.76
CA ARG A 9 4.31 37.00 4.22
C ARG A 9 3.17 37.97 3.91
N LYS A 10 2.83 38.13 2.63
CA LYS A 10 1.52 38.63 2.27
C LYS A 10 0.50 37.74 2.97
N THR A 11 -0.50 38.36 3.59
CA THR A 11 -1.59 37.66 4.25
C THR A 11 -2.21 36.69 3.25
N ASP A 12 -2.41 35.44 3.68
CA ASP A 12 -3.00 34.38 2.85
C ASP A 12 -4.33 34.85 2.22
N ASP A 13 -5.06 35.72 2.92
CA ASP A 13 -6.30 36.37 2.47
C ASP A 13 -6.18 37.05 1.09
N ASP A 14 -5.20 37.93 0.88
CA ASP A 14 -5.04 38.67 -0.40
C ASP A 14 -4.73 37.72 -1.58
N LEU A 15 -3.96 36.66 -1.33
CA LEU A 15 -3.60 35.68 -2.37
C LEU A 15 -4.77 34.75 -2.71
N ASN A 16 -5.65 34.47 -1.74
CA ASN A 16 -6.84 33.65 -1.95
C ASN A 16 -7.94 34.44 -2.69
N GLU A 17 -8.13 35.73 -2.39
CA GLU A 17 -9.14 36.56 -3.06
C GLU A 17 -8.84 36.72 -4.57
N ASP A 18 -7.59 37.01 -4.94
CA ASP A 18 -7.16 37.09 -6.35
C ASP A 18 -7.38 35.76 -7.10
N SER A 19 -7.15 34.62 -6.42
CA SER A 19 -7.34 33.29 -6.99
C SER A 19 -8.82 32.97 -7.25
N ILE A 20 -9.70 33.36 -6.32
CA ILE A 20 -11.14 33.07 -6.41
C ILE A 20 -11.79 33.83 -7.55
N GLU A 21 -11.41 35.09 -7.79
CA GLU A 21 -11.94 35.88 -8.90
C GLU A 21 -11.49 35.33 -10.26
N GLU A 22 -10.22 34.92 -10.37
CA GLU A 22 -9.70 34.29 -11.59
C GLU A 22 -10.40 32.94 -11.86
N LEU A 23 -10.65 32.15 -10.81
CA LEU A 23 -11.41 30.90 -10.89
C LEU A 23 -12.85 31.13 -11.35
N LYS A 24 -13.48 32.23 -10.92
CA LYS A 24 -14.86 32.58 -11.28
C LYS A 24 -14.97 33.01 -12.75
N ALA A 25 -13.99 33.75 -13.27
CA ALA A 25 -13.91 34.09 -14.69
C ALA A 25 -13.76 32.84 -15.56
N ARG A 26 -12.82 31.95 -15.20
CA ARG A 26 -12.60 30.66 -15.91
C ARG A 26 -13.80 29.71 -15.85
N ARG A 27 -14.62 29.79 -14.81
CA ARG A 27 -15.84 28.97 -14.67
C ARG A 27 -16.94 29.39 -15.64
N ASN A 28 -17.02 30.69 -15.96
CA ASN A 28 -18.02 31.21 -16.89
C ASN A 28 -17.69 30.81 -18.35
N ASP A 29 -16.40 30.77 -18.70
CA ASP A 29 -15.92 30.35 -20.04
C ASP A 29 -16.04 28.84 -20.30
N LYS A 30 -16.16 27.99 -19.27
CA LYS A 30 -16.22 26.53 -19.39
C LYS A 30 -17.63 25.94 -19.44
N SER A 31 -18.65 26.74 -19.77
CA SER A 31 -20.04 26.26 -19.94
C SER A 31 -20.29 25.48 -21.25
N ALA A 32 -19.29 24.69 -21.71
CA ALA A 32 -19.43 23.84 -22.88
C ALA A 32 -18.55 22.59 -22.76
N SER A 33 -19.05 21.58 -22.07
CA SER A 33 -19.08 20.21 -22.60
C SER A 33 -20.02 19.40 -21.70
N ASN A 34 -21.10 18.91 -22.29
CA ASN A 34 -21.83 17.79 -21.74
C ASN A 34 -20.87 16.59 -21.75
N VAL A 35 -20.15 16.39 -20.66
CA VAL A 35 -19.43 15.13 -20.40
C VAL A 35 -20.36 14.32 -19.50
N ASP A 36 -21.48 13.88 -20.10
CA ASP A 36 -22.29 12.79 -19.55
C ASP A 36 -21.82 11.51 -20.27
N VAL A 37 -20.53 11.24 -20.13
CA VAL A 37 -19.98 9.92 -20.42
C VAL A 37 -19.79 9.31 -19.05
N ASP A 38 -20.56 8.27 -18.77
CA ASP A 38 -20.52 7.55 -17.50
C ASP A 38 -19.07 7.11 -17.25
N GLU A 39 -18.39 7.78 -16.31
CA GLU A 39 -16.97 7.54 -15.99
C GLU A 39 -16.75 6.07 -15.59
N PHE A 40 -17.81 5.43 -15.10
CA PHE A 40 -17.87 4.01 -14.79
C PHE A 40 -17.73 3.12 -16.05
N GLU A 41 -18.42 3.42 -17.16
CA GLU A 41 -18.31 2.66 -18.42
C GLU A 41 -16.91 2.78 -19.05
N GLN A 42 -16.25 3.94 -18.93
CA GLN A 42 -14.86 4.09 -19.38
C GLN A 42 -13.85 3.38 -18.48
N ALA A 43 -14.12 3.29 -17.17
CA ALA A 43 -13.25 2.62 -16.21
C ALA A 43 -13.30 1.09 -16.33
N GLU A 44 -14.45 0.50 -16.67
CA GLU A 44 -14.59 -0.96 -16.80
C GLU A 44 -13.84 -1.55 -18.00
N GLY A 45 -13.62 -0.78 -19.08
CA GLY A 45 -12.86 -1.21 -20.25
C GLY A 45 -11.35 -0.95 -20.18
N LEU A 46 -10.88 -0.25 -19.13
CA LEU A 46 -9.48 0.12 -18.97
C LEU A 46 -8.72 -1.00 -18.23
N GLU A 47 -8.29 -2.01 -18.98
CA GLU A 47 -7.39 -3.03 -18.44
C GLU A 47 -6.02 -2.39 -18.11
N LEU A 48 -5.73 -2.26 -16.82
CA LEU A 48 -4.44 -1.78 -16.34
C LEU A 48 -3.34 -2.75 -16.79
N PRO A 49 -2.23 -2.25 -17.35
CA PRO A 49 -1.09 -3.11 -17.69
C PRO A 49 -0.60 -3.82 -16.42
N GLY A 50 -0.71 -5.16 -16.40
CA GLY A 50 -0.38 -6.01 -15.25
C GLY A 50 -1.57 -6.47 -14.38
N ALA A 51 -2.82 -6.15 -14.74
CA ALA A 51 -4.00 -6.67 -14.06
C ALA A 51 -4.34 -8.12 -14.45
N ASP A 52 -3.97 -8.54 -15.67
CA ASP A 52 -4.15 -9.91 -16.13
C ASP A 52 -3.02 -10.82 -15.64
N LEU A 53 -3.20 -11.38 -14.44
CA LEU A 53 -2.33 -12.42 -13.87
C LEU A 53 -2.80 -13.84 -14.26
N SER A 54 -3.79 -13.99 -15.15
CA SER A 54 -4.33 -15.31 -15.53
C SER A 54 -3.30 -16.19 -16.25
N ASN A 55 -2.29 -15.56 -16.87
CA ASN A 55 -1.20 -16.22 -17.57
C ASN A 55 0.06 -16.40 -16.69
N GLU A 56 0.02 -15.98 -15.42
CA GLU A 56 1.14 -16.11 -14.49
C GLU A 56 0.95 -17.30 -13.55
N GLU A 57 1.75 -18.34 -13.73
CA GLU A 57 1.80 -19.48 -12.83
C GLU A 57 2.71 -19.20 -11.63
N LEU A 58 2.11 -19.04 -10.44
CA LEU A 58 2.85 -18.84 -9.20
C LEU A 58 3.57 -20.14 -8.79
N ALA A 59 4.80 -20.33 -9.25
CA ALA A 59 5.62 -21.49 -8.94
C ALA A 59 6.15 -21.44 -7.49
N VAL A 60 5.32 -21.84 -6.53
CA VAL A 60 5.72 -21.93 -5.12
C VAL A 60 6.45 -23.25 -4.85
N ARG A 61 7.75 -23.17 -4.58
CA ARG A 61 8.55 -24.33 -4.18
C ARG A 61 8.23 -24.72 -2.73
N VAL A 62 7.56 -25.85 -2.53
CA VAL A 62 7.31 -26.42 -1.20
C VAL A 62 8.52 -27.25 -0.75
N MET A 63 9.22 -26.78 0.28
CA MET A 63 10.31 -27.53 0.92
C MET A 63 9.73 -28.35 2.08
N PRO A 64 9.87 -29.69 2.10
CA PRO A 64 9.45 -30.50 3.24
C PRO A 64 10.32 -30.21 4.46
N LYS A 65 9.77 -30.37 5.66
CA LYS A 65 10.52 -30.22 6.93
C LYS A 65 11.74 -31.13 6.91
N GLN A 66 12.91 -30.55 7.16
CA GLN A 66 14.13 -31.33 7.37
C GLN A 66 14.02 -32.10 8.71
N GLN A 67 14.78 -33.18 8.85
CA GLN A 67 14.71 -34.06 10.04
C GLN A 67 15.00 -33.32 11.36
N ASP A 68 15.81 -32.26 11.28
CA ASP A 68 16.21 -31.47 12.44
C ASP A 68 15.42 -30.15 12.58
N GLU A 69 14.30 -29.97 11.88
CA GLU A 69 13.48 -28.75 11.93
C GLU A 69 12.10 -28.96 12.57
N PHE A 70 11.66 -28.00 13.38
CA PHE A 70 10.30 -27.95 13.90
C PHE A 70 9.69 -26.55 13.72
N THR A 71 8.36 -26.47 13.81
CA THR A 71 7.62 -25.20 13.68
C THR A 71 7.06 -24.89 15.05
N CYS A 72 7.49 -23.79 15.67
CA CYS A 72 6.99 -23.40 16.98
C CYS A 72 5.51 -23.01 16.88
N MET A 73 4.65 -23.53 17.74
CA MET A 73 3.21 -23.21 17.73
C MET A 73 2.84 -21.92 18.46
N SER A 74 3.83 -21.21 19.02
CA SER A 74 3.64 -19.88 19.61
C SER A 74 4.03 -18.76 18.62
N CYS A 75 5.21 -18.83 18.00
CA CYS A 75 5.68 -17.82 17.04
C CYS A 75 5.57 -18.21 15.57
N PHE A 76 5.17 -19.44 15.25
CA PHE A 76 5.01 -19.99 13.88
C PHE A 76 6.29 -20.01 13.02
N LEU A 77 7.46 -19.72 13.61
CA LEU A 77 8.75 -19.80 12.95
C LEU A 77 9.29 -21.24 12.92
N VAL A 78 10.07 -21.54 11.89
CA VAL A 78 10.82 -22.80 11.77
C VAL A 78 12.15 -22.64 12.51
N HIS A 79 12.42 -23.57 13.41
CA HIS A 79 13.66 -23.61 14.19
C HIS A 79 14.29 -24.99 14.12
N HIS A 80 15.60 -25.06 14.36
CA HIS A 80 16.30 -26.32 14.52
C HIS A 80 15.90 -27.02 15.84
N ARG A 81 15.87 -28.35 15.91
CA ARG A 81 15.43 -29.14 17.08
C ARG A 81 16.18 -28.78 18.37
N SER A 82 17.39 -28.26 18.25
CA SER A 82 18.18 -27.76 19.40
C SER A 82 17.50 -26.61 20.15
N GLN A 83 16.59 -25.89 19.50
CA GLN A 83 15.81 -24.79 20.07
C GLN A 83 14.45 -25.24 20.62
N LEU A 84 14.13 -26.54 20.58
CA LEU A 84 12.93 -27.10 21.20
C LEU A 84 13.06 -26.99 22.73
N ALA A 85 12.05 -26.41 23.38
CA ALA A 85 12.03 -26.23 24.83
C ALA A 85 11.00 -27.12 25.51
N ALA A 86 9.78 -27.13 25.00
CA ALA A 86 8.69 -27.91 25.56
C ALA A 86 7.72 -28.34 24.47
N GLU A 87 6.98 -29.40 24.75
CA GLU A 87 5.89 -29.88 23.92
C GLU A 87 4.61 -29.90 24.77
N LYS A 88 3.65 -29.03 24.44
CA LYS A 88 2.38 -28.93 25.18
C LYS A 88 1.28 -29.57 24.36
N ASN A 89 0.74 -30.71 24.79
CA ASN A 89 -0.32 -31.43 24.05
C ASN A 89 0.07 -31.83 22.61
N GLY A 90 1.33 -32.20 22.37
CA GLY A 90 1.81 -32.52 21.02
C GLY A 90 2.23 -31.31 20.19
N HIS A 91 2.27 -30.13 20.80
CA HIS A 91 2.60 -28.87 20.14
C HIS A 91 4.01 -28.39 20.55
N PRO A 92 4.99 -28.38 19.62
CA PRO A 92 6.36 -28.00 19.95
C PRO A 92 6.48 -26.47 20.11
N ILE A 93 7.20 -26.04 21.15
CA ILE A 93 7.41 -24.63 21.52
C ILE A 93 8.93 -24.37 21.58
N CYS A 94 9.39 -23.28 20.96
CA CYS A 94 10.79 -22.88 21.00
C CYS A 94 11.19 -22.26 22.34
N ARG A 95 12.50 -22.23 22.64
CA ARG A 95 13.07 -21.64 23.86
C ARG A 95 12.62 -20.20 24.09
N ASP A 96 12.53 -19.40 23.03
CA ASP A 96 12.15 -17.99 23.14
C ASP A 96 10.67 -17.82 23.53
N CYS A 97 9.81 -18.77 23.14
CA CYS A 97 8.39 -18.75 23.48
C CYS A 97 8.03 -19.50 24.77
N ALA A 98 8.98 -20.27 25.32
CA ALA A 98 8.82 -20.99 26.57
C ALA A 98 9.38 -20.22 27.78
N ALA A 99 10.04 -19.08 27.54
CA ALA A 99 10.54 -18.15 28.54
C ALA A 99 9.41 -17.34 29.21
#